data_AF-A0A2N3IGP1-F1
#
_entry.id   AF-A0A2N3IGP1-F1
#
_cell.length_a   1.000
_cell.length_b   1.000
_cell.length_c   1.000
_cell.angle_alpha   90.00
_cell.angle_beta   90.00
_cell.angle_gamma   90.00
#
_symmetry.space_group_name_H-M   'P 1'
#
loop_
_entity.id
_entity.type
_entity.pdbx_description
1 polymer ?
#
loop_
_entity_poly.entity_id
_entity_poly.type
_entity_poly.pdbx_seq_one_letter_code
_entity_poly.pdbx_strand_id
1 'polypeptide(L)'
;MNLKFYQQKGFKATLCAAIILIAIPIVTDLYKEYFVSETGHFKIMGGLSIILAIGLLAKWKFVRHIAGILTGFILFATIFMAFAMGLNYAMAYTVLFITLIVLLVLLNSKSVTVYMNSK
;
A
#
# COMPACT_ATOMS: atom_id res chain seq x y z
N MET A 1 7.17 12.63 29.52
CA MET A 1 5.84 12.29 28.98
C MET A 1 5.99 11.09 28.04
N ASN A 2 5.94 9.87 28.60
CA ASN A 2 6.27 8.64 27.89
C ASN A 2 5.00 8.09 27.23
N LEU A 3 4.55 8.74 26.16
CA LEU A 3 3.41 8.28 25.36
C LEU A 3 3.81 6.95 24.73
N LYS A 4 3.31 5.84 25.29
CA LYS A 4 3.48 4.51 24.73
C LYS A 4 2.63 4.40 23.45
N PHE A 5 3.06 5.07 22.37
CA PHE A 5 2.43 5.02 21.05
C PHE A 5 2.20 3.58 20.58
N TYR A 6 3.12 2.68 20.92
CA TYR A 6 3.05 1.24 20.65
C TYR A 6 1.90 0.50 21.37
N GLN A 7 1.33 1.08 22.44
CA GLN A 7 0.23 0.47 23.21
C GLN A 7 -1.16 0.94 22.76
N GLN A 8 -1.24 1.89 21.82
CA GLN A 8 -2.54 2.34 21.31
C GLN A 8 -3.21 1.23 20.50
N LYS A 9 -4.50 0.99 20.79
CA LYS A 9 -5.31 0.01 20.06
C LYS A 9 -5.31 0.35 18.57
N GLY A 10 -4.88 -0.61 17.76
CA GLY A 10 -4.81 -0.45 16.31
C GLY A 10 -3.42 -0.06 15.75
N PHE A 11 -2.46 0.32 16.59
CA PHE A 11 -1.10 0.69 16.14
C PHE A 11 -0.44 -0.40 15.28
N LYS A 12 -0.53 -1.67 15.69
CA LYS A 12 0.05 -2.81 14.93
C LYS A 12 -0.52 -2.93 13.51
N ALA A 13 -1.83 -2.71 13.35
CA ALA A 13 -2.49 -2.76 12.05
C ALA A 13 -2.06 -1.58 11.17
N THR A 14 -1.98 -0.38 11.75
CA THR A 14 -1.49 0.82 11.06
C THR A 14 -0.03 0.69 10.64
N LEU A 15 0.81 0.11 11.51
CA LEU A 15 2.21 -0.17 11.21
C LEU A 15 2.33 -1.18 10.07
N CYS A 16 1.54 -2.26 10.09
CA CYS A 16 1.52 -3.24 9.01
C CYS A 16 1.11 -2.59 7.67
N ALA A 17 0.07 -1.75 7.67
CA ALA A 17 -0.34 -1.00 6.49
C ALA A 17 0.75 -0.05 5.98
N ALA A 18 1.45 0.64 6.89
CA ALA A 18 2.58 1.51 6.54
C ALA A 18 3.76 0.74 5.95
N ILE A 19 4.09 -0.43 6.51
CA ILE A 19 5.13 -1.32 5.97
C ILE A 19 4.76 -1.79 4.57
N ILE A 20 3.51 -2.22 4.35
CA ILE A 20 3.05 -2.65 3.02
C ILE A 20 3.12 -1.50 2.02
N LEU A 21 2.69 -0.29 2.40
CA LEU A 21 2.79 0.91 1.55
C LEU A 21 4.23 1.16 1.09
N ILE A 22 5.21 1.01 1.98
CA ILE A 22 6.63 1.22 1.65
C ILE A 22 7.22 0.03 0.88
N ALA A 23 6.79 -1.20 1.20
CA ALA A 23 7.31 -2.40 0.57
C ALA A 23 6.91 -2.51 -0.91
N ILE A 24 5.67 -2.13 -1.27
CA ILE A 24 5.18 -2.18 -2.65
C ILE A 24 6.13 -1.51 -3.65
N PRO A 25 6.44 -0.19 -3.54
CA PRO A 25 7.32 0.46 -4.49
C PRO A 25 8.73 -0.14 -4.51
N ILE A 26 9.30 -0.48 -3.35
CA ILE A 26 10.65 -1.06 -3.26
C ILE A 26 10.71 -2.40 -3.99
N VAL A 27 9.75 -3.29 -3.74
CA VAL A 27 9.70 -4.61 -4.38
C VAL A 27 9.42 -4.46 -5.88
N THR A 28 8.51 -3.57 -6.28
CA THR A 28 8.25 -3.34 -7.71
C THR A 28 9.44 -2.70 -8.44
N ASP A 29 10.27 -1.91 -7.74
CA ASP A 29 11.46 -1.27 -8.31
C ASP A 29 12.65 -2.25 -8.39
N LEU A 30 12.79 -3.15 -7.41
CA LEU A 30 13.81 -4.23 -7.38
C LEU A 30 13.50 -5.34 -8.38
N TYR A 31 12.23 -5.71 -8.55
CA TYR A 31 11.80 -6.82 -9.41
C TYR A 31 11.13 -6.32 -10.70
N LYS A 32 11.56 -5.17 -11.24
CA LYS A 32 10.97 -4.55 -12.44
C LYS A 32 10.78 -5.49 -13.62
N GLU A 33 11.75 -6.38 -13.85
CA GLU A 33 11.72 -7.38 -14.93
C GLU A 33 10.50 -8.32 -14.84
N TYR A 34 9.95 -8.50 -13.64
CA TYR A 34 8.74 -9.28 -13.40
C TYR A 34 7.44 -8.46 -13.50
N PHE A 35 7.52 -7.13 -13.66
CA PHE A 35 6.36 -6.23 -13.71
C PHE A 35 6.24 -5.47 -15.03
N VAL A 36 7.32 -5.36 -15.82
CA VAL A 36 7.32 -4.63 -17.09
C VAL A 36 8.42 -5.19 -18.00
N SER A 37 8.13 -5.34 -19.29
CA SER A 37 9.18 -5.57 -20.31
C SER A 37 10.12 -4.36 -20.38
N GLU A 38 11.40 -4.60 -20.72
CA GLU A 38 12.59 -3.70 -20.63
C GLU A 38 12.41 -2.19 -20.96
N THR A 39 11.35 -1.79 -21.65
CA THR A 39 11.07 -0.40 -22.07
C THR A 39 10.16 0.39 -21.12
N GLY A 40 9.61 -0.21 -20.07
CA GLY A 40 8.63 0.45 -19.19
C GLY A 40 9.20 1.01 -17.89
N HIS A 41 9.40 2.33 -17.80
CA HIS A 41 9.66 3.02 -16.52
C HIS A 41 8.37 3.17 -15.69
N PHE A 42 7.77 2.07 -15.25
CA PHE A 42 6.57 2.11 -14.40
C PHE A 42 6.96 2.16 -12.92
N LYS A 43 6.91 3.36 -12.30
CA LYS A 43 7.03 3.50 -10.84
C LYS A 43 5.65 3.40 -10.21
N ILE A 44 5.29 2.20 -9.75
CA ILE A 44 4.10 2.00 -8.95
C ILE A 44 4.32 2.68 -7.59
N MET A 45 3.58 3.76 -7.33
CA MET A 45 3.44 4.33 -5.99
C MET A 45 4.77 4.75 -5.35
N GLY A 46 5.63 5.49 -6.06
CA GLY A 46 6.99 5.91 -5.65
C GLY A 46 7.10 6.70 -4.33
N GLY A 47 7.65 7.93 -4.32
CA GLY A 47 7.84 8.68 -3.06
C GLY A 47 6.54 8.99 -2.29
N LEU A 48 5.41 8.99 -2.99
CA LEU A 48 4.07 9.20 -2.43
C LEU A 48 3.66 8.15 -1.40
N SER A 49 4.06 6.89 -1.57
CA SER A 49 3.73 5.83 -0.61
C SER A 49 4.43 6.02 0.74
N ILE A 50 5.67 6.53 0.73
CA ILE A 50 6.45 6.83 1.94
C ILE A 50 5.79 7.98 2.70
N ILE A 51 5.39 9.04 1.98
CA ILE A 51 4.65 10.18 2.56
C ILE A 51 3.32 9.70 3.17
N LEU A 52 2.61 8.82 2.46
CA LEU A 52 1.36 8.22 2.97
C LEU A 52 1.61 7.34 4.20
N ALA A 53 2.67 6.54 4.22
CA ALA A 53 3.02 5.71 5.37
C ALA A 53 3.35 6.56 6.61
N ILE A 54 4.14 7.63 6.45
CA ILE A 54 4.44 8.59 7.52
C ILE A 54 3.15 9.28 7.98
N GLY A 55 2.33 9.74 7.05
CA GLY A 55 1.05 10.38 7.35
C GLY A 55 0.06 9.46 8.07
N LEU A 56 0.09 8.15 7.78
CA LEU A 56 -0.74 7.15 8.44
C LEU A 56 -0.30 6.95 9.90
N LEU A 57 1.01 6.91 10.15
CA LEU A 57 1.58 6.80 11.50
C LEU A 57 1.40 8.09 12.31
N ALA A 58 1.52 9.25 11.66
CA ALA A 58 1.29 10.59 12.21
C ALA A 58 -0.21 10.94 12.35
N LYS A 59 -1.12 10.01 12.04
CA LYS A 59 -2.58 10.14 12.18
C LYS A 59 -3.18 11.33 11.41
N TRP A 60 -2.68 11.60 10.21
CA TRP A 60 -3.24 12.66 9.37
C TRP A 60 -4.66 12.31 8.92
N LYS A 61 -5.61 13.21 9.17
CA LYS A 61 -7.06 12.99 9.01
C LYS A 61 -7.47 12.49 7.62
N PHE A 62 -6.77 12.93 6.56
CA PHE A 62 -7.10 12.58 5.17
C PHE A 62 -6.26 11.45 4.57
N VAL A 63 -5.17 11.05 5.22
CA VAL A 63 -4.19 10.14 4.61
C VAL A 63 -4.76 8.75 4.39
N ARG A 64 -5.61 8.27 5.29
CA ARG A 64 -6.31 6.99 5.08
C ARG A 64 -7.18 6.99 3.82
N HIS A 65 -7.94 8.06 3.57
CA HIS A 65 -8.80 8.14 2.40
C HIS A 65 -7.99 8.26 1.12
N ILE A 66 -6.94 9.08 1.12
CA ILE A 66 -6.02 9.21 -0.03
C ILE A 66 -5.34 7.87 -0.31
N ALA A 67 -4.81 7.19 0.72
CA ALA A 67 -4.20 5.87 0.57
C ALA A 67 -5.19 4.83 0.04
N GLY A 68 -6.43 4.83 0.52
CA GLY A 68 -7.48 3.93 0.04
C GLY A 68 -7.85 4.17 -1.43
N ILE A 69 -8.05 5.43 -1.83
CA ILE A 69 -8.34 5.80 -3.22
C ILE A 69 -7.17 5.41 -4.13
N LEU A 70 -5.93 5.73 -3.72
CA LEU A 70 -4.74 5.41 -4.48
C LEU A 70 -4.55 3.89 -4.62
N THR A 71 -4.77 3.13 -3.55
CA THR A 71 -4.74 1.66 -3.56
C THR A 71 -5.80 1.10 -4.51
N GLY A 72 -7.02 1.64 -4.48
CA GLY A 72 -8.10 1.25 -5.40
C GLY A 72 -7.77 1.55 -6.86
N PHE A 73 -7.16 2.71 -7.14
CA PHE A 73 -6.70 3.07 -8.48
C PHE A 73 -5.63 2.10 -8.99
N ILE A 74 -4.66 1.75 -8.14
CA ILE A 74 -3.59 0.80 -8.50
C ILE A 74 -4.17 -0.61 -8.70
N LEU A 75 -5.14 -1.04 -7.89
CA LEU A 75 -5.83 -2.31 -8.09
C LEU A 75 -6.48 -2.37 -9.47
N PHE A 76 -7.17 -1.30 -9.89
CA PHE A 76 -7.78 -1.24 -11.22
C PHE A 76 -6.72 -1.30 -12.33
N ALA A 77 -5.63 -0.55 -12.19
CA ALA A 77 -4.51 -0.59 -13.14
C ALA A 77 -3.83 -1.97 -13.20
N THR A 78 -3.73 -2.67 -12.07
CA THR A 78 -3.16 -4.02 -11.96
C THR A 78 -4.00 -5.04 -12.73
N ILE A 79 -5.33 -4.96 -12.61
CA ILE A 79 -6.25 -5.81 -13.39
C ILE A 79 -6.04 -5.56 -14.88
N PHE A 80 -6.03 -4.29 -15.30
CA PHE A 80 -5.86 -3.92 -16.71
C PHE A 80 -4.52 -4.42 -17.28
N MET A 81 -3.43 -4.22 -16.53
CA MET A 81 -2.09 -4.71 -16.89
C MET A 81 -2.02 -6.24 -16.97
N ALA A 82 -2.66 -6.96 -16.04
CA ALA A 82 -2.70 -8.42 -16.05
C ALA A 82 -3.38 -8.98 -17.31
N PHE A 83 -4.43 -8.29 -17.80
CA PHE A 83 -5.06 -8.64 -19.09
C PHE A 83 -4.20 -8.24 -20.29
N ALA A 84 -3.47 -7.12 -20.22
CA ALA A 84 -2.70 -6.58 -21.34
C ALA A 84 -1.34 -7.29 -21.57
N MET A 85 -0.62 -7.69 -20.51
CA MET A 85 0.75 -8.23 -20.61
C MET A 85 0.82 -9.76 -20.75
N GLY A 86 -0.31 -10.46 -20.63
CA GLY A 86 -0.38 -11.92 -20.80
C GLY A 86 0.22 -12.74 -19.65
N LEU A 87 0.25 -14.07 -19.82
CA LEU A 87 0.55 -15.04 -18.77
C LEU A 87 1.95 -14.89 -18.13
N ASN A 88 2.93 -14.37 -18.85
CA ASN A 88 4.32 -14.26 -18.37
C ASN A 88 4.48 -13.38 -17.13
N TYR A 89 3.58 -12.40 -16.94
CA TYR A 89 3.60 -11.48 -15.80
C TYR A 89 2.47 -11.75 -14.80
N ALA A 90 1.62 -12.75 -15.08
CA ALA A 90 0.43 -13.04 -14.28
C ALA A 90 0.76 -13.33 -12.82
N MET A 91 1.86 -14.02 -12.54
CA MET A 91 2.26 -14.36 -11.17
C MET A 91 2.60 -13.09 -10.36
N ALA A 92 3.40 -12.19 -10.92
CA ALA A 92 3.79 -10.95 -10.25
C ALA A 92 2.59 -10.03 -10.01
N TYR A 93 1.72 -9.87 -11.02
CA TYR A 93 0.49 -9.09 -10.87
C TYR A 93 -0.50 -9.73 -9.88
N THR A 94 -0.57 -11.06 -9.79
CA THR A 94 -1.40 -11.76 -8.80
C THR A 94 -0.91 -11.48 -7.38
N VAL A 95 0.40 -11.57 -7.14
CA VAL A 95 0.99 -11.26 -5.83
C VAL A 95 0.75 -9.80 -5.46
N LEU A 96 0.93 -8.87 -6.40
CA LEU A 96 0.66 -7.44 -6.21
C LEU A 96 -0.84 -7.18 -5.93
N PHE A 97 -1.72 -7.86 -6.64
CA PHE A 97 -3.17 -7.78 -6.43
C PHE A 97 -3.57 -8.24 -5.02
N ILE A 98 -3.07 -9.39 -4.57
CA ILE A 98 -3.33 -9.90 -3.22
C ILE A 98 -2.80 -8.92 -2.16
N THR A 99 -1.58 -8.41 -2.31
CA THR A 99 -1.00 -7.44 -1.36
C THR A 99 -1.79 -6.14 -1.30
N LEU A 100 -2.28 -5.62 -2.43
CA LEU A 100 -3.13 -4.44 -2.45
C LEU A 100 -4.51 -4.69 -1.82
N ILE A 101 -5.11 -5.87 -2.00
CA ILE A 101 -6.36 -6.24 -1.30
C ILE A 101 -6.12 -6.27 0.20
N VAL A 102 -5.04 -6.92 0.66
CA VAL A 102 -4.68 -6.97 2.07
C VAL A 102 -4.49 -5.57 2.63
N LEU A 103 -3.81 -4.68 1.90
CA LEU A 103 -3.65 -3.28 2.27
C LEU A 103 -4.99 -2.55 2.38
N LEU A 104 -5.90 -2.74 1.44
CA LEU A 104 -7.21 -2.10 1.42
C LEU A 104 -8.08 -2.56 2.59
N VAL A 105 -8.05 -3.86 2.92
CA VAL A 105 -8.71 -4.44 4.10
C VAL A 105 -8.11 -3.87 5.39
N LEU A 106 -6.78 -3.77 5.48
CA LEU A 106 -6.09 -3.18 6.62
C LEU A 106 -6.48 -1.71 6.81
N LEU A 107 -6.46 -0.91 5.75
CA LEU A 107 -6.83 0.51 5.77
C LEU A 107 -8.29 0.73 6.19
N ASN A 108 -9.20 -0.18 5.83
CA ASN A 108 -10.61 -0.13 6.23
C ASN A 108 -10.94 -0.84 7.54
N SER A 109 -9.95 -1.48 8.17
CA SER A 109 -10.17 -2.17 9.44
C SER A 109 -10.58 -1.21 10.57
N LYS A 110 -11.41 -1.72 11.49
CA LYS A 110 -11.78 -0.99 12.72
C LYS A 110 -10.53 -0.60 13.52
N SER A 111 -9.49 -1.43 13.50
CA SER A 111 -8.21 -1.19 14.16
C SER A 111 -7.51 0.09 13.67
N VAL A 112 -7.32 0.26 12.36
CA VAL A 112 -6.71 1.48 11.80
C VAL A 112 -7.60 2.70 12.03
N THR A 113 -8.92 2.53 11.97
CA THR A 113 -9.90 3.58 12.29
C THR A 113 -9.77 4.07 13.73
N VAL A 114 -9.69 3.14 14.69
CA VAL A 114 -9.53 3.44 16.12
C VAL A 114 -8.21 4.14 16.39
N TYR A 115 -7.13 3.71 15.72
CA TYR A 115 -5.82 4.35 15.86
C TYR A 115 -5.82 5.80 15.32
N MET A 116 -6.39 6.02 14.14
CA MET A 116 -6.52 7.35 13.52
C MET A 116 -7.37 8.32 14.35
N ASN A 117 -8.42 7.82 15.00
CA ASN A 117 -9.32 8.64 15.83
C ASN A 117 -8.90 8.73 17.30
N SER A 118 -7.88 7.98 17.72
CA SER A 118 -7.32 8.11 19.08
C SER A 118 -6.53 9.41 19.16
N LYS A 119 -6.90 10.28 20.12
CA LYS A 119 -6.06 11.40 20.54
C LYS A 119 -4.71 10.92 21.04
#